data_AF-A0A7H1D372-F1
#
_entry.id   AF-A0A7H1D372-F1
#
_cell.length_a   1.000
_cell.length_b   1.000
_cell.length_c   1.000
_cell.angle_alpha   90.00
_cell.angle_beta   90.00
_cell.angle_gamma   90.00
#
_symmetry.space_group_name_H-M   'P 1'
#
loop_
_entity.id
_entity.type
_entity.pdbx_description
1 polymer ?
#
loop_
_entity_poly.entity_id
_entity_poly.type
_entity_poly.pdbx_seq_one_letter_code
_entity_poly.pdbx_strand_id
1 'polypeptide(L)'
;MVTHLLMDKMRPNRVAGAVGFNVRDGNFYVFRAKAVIVSAGGASHIFKPRSVGEGMGRTWYAPWSSASAYALPIQVGAKMT
;
A
#
# COMPACT_ATOMS: atom_id res chain seq x y z
N MET A 1 7.65 0.83 -5.93
CA MET A 1 6.57 0.34 -5.05
C MET A 1 6.83 0.80 -3.63
N VAL A 2 5.85 1.41 -2.97
CA VAL A 2 5.92 1.79 -1.55
C VAL A 2 5.42 0.60 -0.72
N THR A 3 6.14 0.25 0.35
CA THR A 3 5.84 -0.97 1.13
C THR A 3 5.55 -0.70 2.60
N HIS A 4 6.13 0.35 3.19
CA HIS A 4 5.92 0.69 4.60
C HIS A 4 5.88 2.19 4.80
N LEU A 5 5.09 2.63 5.77
CA LEU A 5 5.18 3.99 6.32
C LEU A 5 6.28 4.03 7.39
N LEU A 6 6.89 5.20 7.54
CA LEU A 6 7.87 5.47 8.59
C LEU A 6 7.21 6.31 9.68
N MET A 7 7.49 5.98 10.94
CA MET A 7 6.99 6.71 12.10
C MET A 7 8.08 7.60 12.70
N ASP A 8 7.67 8.71 13.29
CA ASP A 8 8.54 9.64 13.98
C ASP A 8 9.13 8.98 15.24
N LYS A 9 10.44 9.09 15.41
CA LYS A 9 11.18 8.48 16.53
C LYS A 9 10.88 9.17 17.88
N MET A 10 10.60 10.48 17.85
CA MET A 10 10.44 11.31 19.04
C MET A 10 8.97 11.56 19.37
N ARG A 11 8.08 11.53 18.36
CA ARG A 11 6.64 11.80 18.52
C ARG A 11 5.84 10.54 18.22
N PRO A 12 5.30 9.84 19.24
CA PRO A 12 4.49 8.65 19.01
C PRO A 12 3.27 8.97 18.15
N ASN A 13 2.83 8.01 17.34
CA ASN A 13 1.66 8.13 16.46
C ASN A 13 1.75 9.28 15.42
N ARG A 14 2.96 9.66 14.99
CA ARG A 14 3.18 10.64 13.91
C ARG A 14 3.93 10.01 12.75
N VAL A 15 3.44 10.20 11.53
CA VAL A 15 4.14 9.76 10.32
C VAL A 15 5.35 10.65 10.04
N ALA A 16 6.45 10.04 9.59
CA ALA A 16 7.69 10.69 9.19
C ALA A 16 8.04 10.49 7.70
N GLY A 17 7.28 9.64 7.00
CA GLY A 17 7.51 9.35 5.58
C GLY A 17 7.12 7.93 5.19
N ALA A 18 7.83 7.39 4.21
CA ALA A 18 7.61 6.04 3.69
C ALA A 18 8.90 5.46 3.07
N VAL A 19 8.91 4.14 2.88
CA VAL A 19 9.96 3.44 2.15
C VAL A 19 9.39 2.60 1.01
N GLY A 20 10.22 2.37 0.02
CA GLY A 20 9.89 1.56 -1.13
C GLY A 20 11.11 1.20 -1.95
N PHE A 21 10.89 0.54 -3.08
CA PHE A 21 11.95 0.20 -4.02
C PHE A 21 11.49 0.36 -5.47
N ASN A 22 12.42 0.59 -6.39
CA ASN A 22 12.14 0.53 -7.82
C ASN A 22 11.93 -0.92 -8.25
N VAL A 23 10.88 -1.19 -9.00
CA VAL A 23 10.61 -2.54 -9.53
C VAL A 23 11.48 -2.89 -10.76
N ARG A 24 12.22 -1.93 -11.32
CA ARG A 24 13.07 -2.12 -12.51
C ARG A 24 14.54 -2.38 -12.16
N ASP A 25 15.07 -1.66 -11.19
CA ASP A 25 16.50 -1.68 -10.84
C ASP A 25 16.78 -2.05 -9.37
N GLY A 26 15.74 -2.25 -8.55
CA GLY A 26 15.89 -2.63 -7.14
C GLY A 26 16.35 -1.52 -6.21
N ASN A 27 16.54 -0.28 -6.69
CA ASN A 27 16.98 0.83 -5.86
C ASN A 27 16.01 1.08 -4.71
N PHE A 28 16.55 1.17 -3.49
CA PHE A 28 15.79 1.45 -2.28
C PHE A 28 15.59 2.95 -2.08
N TYR A 29 14.35 3.38 -1.82
CA TYR A 29 13.98 4.77 -1.61
C TYR A 29 13.49 5.00 -0.18
N VAL A 30 13.97 6.11 0.39
CA VAL A 30 13.49 6.66 1.66
C VAL A 30 12.88 8.03 1.39
N PHE A 31 11.57 8.13 1.54
CA PHE A 31 10.83 9.39 1.43
C PHE A 31 10.66 9.96 2.82
N ARG A 32 11.22 11.14 3.09
CA ARG A 32 10.99 11.88 4.34
C ARG A 32 9.95 12.97 4.10
N ALA A 33 8.89 13.00 4.91
CA ALA A 33 7.77 13.93 4.70
C ALA A 33 7.12 14.35 6.02
N LYS A 34 6.57 15.58 6.05
CA LYS A 34 5.82 16.10 7.21
C LYS A 34 4.36 15.63 7.26
N ALA A 35 3.82 15.27 6.09
CA ALA A 35 2.49 14.72 5.87
C ALA A 35 2.56 13.69 4.74
N VAL A 36 1.78 12.62 4.84
CA VAL A 36 1.70 11.54 3.85
C VAL A 36 0.24 11.28 3.53
N ILE A 37 -0.10 11.27 2.24
CA ILE A 37 -1.42 10.89 1.75
C ILE A 37 -1.28 9.53 1.05
N VAL A 38 -2.05 8.54 1.48
CA VAL A 38 -2.07 7.21 0.86
C VAL A 38 -3.31 7.10 -0.02
N SER A 39 -3.12 7.21 -1.34
CA SER A 39 -4.17 7.13 -2.36
C SER A 39 -3.99 5.91 -3.28
N ALA A 40 -3.59 4.77 -2.71
CA ALA A 40 -3.17 3.58 -3.44
C ALA A 40 -4.31 2.63 -3.87
N GLY A 41 -5.54 3.15 -4.00
CA GLY A 41 -6.72 2.37 -4.42
C GLY A 41 -7.22 1.35 -3.39
N GLY A 42 -8.30 0.66 -3.73
CA GLY A 42 -8.91 -0.36 -2.88
C GLY A 42 -8.22 -1.72 -2.94
N ALA A 43 -8.99 -2.79 -2.84
CA ALA A 43 -8.47 -4.15 -2.88
C ALA A 43 -9.28 -5.07 -3.80
N SER A 44 -8.59 -5.57 -4.82
CA SER A 44 -9.05 -6.62 -5.74
C SER A 44 -8.36 -7.95 -5.40
N HIS A 45 -8.86 -9.05 -5.96
CA HIS A 45 -8.27 -10.39 -5.82
C HIS A 45 -8.16 -10.95 -4.39
N ILE A 46 -8.80 -10.33 -3.38
CA ILE A 46 -8.89 -10.91 -2.03
C ILE A 46 -9.75 -12.19 -2.03
N PHE A 47 -10.79 -12.23 -2.86
CA PHE A 47 -11.66 -13.39 -3.00
C PHE A 47 -11.41 -14.10 -4.34
N LYS A 48 -11.64 -15.41 -4.36
CA LYS A 48 -11.58 -16.22 -5.59
C LYS A 48 -12.65 -15.75 -6.59
N PRO A 49 -12.27 -15.33 -7.82
CA PRO A 49 -13.23 -14.92 -8.84
C PRO A 49 -13.91 -16.12 -9.50
N ARG A 50 -14.97 -15.86 -10.27
CA ARG A 50 -15.72 -16.90 -11.01
C ARG A 50 -14.87 -17.57 -12.11
N SER A 51 -13.98 -16.81 -12.75
CA SER A 51 -13.06 -17.32 -13.75
C SER A 51 -11.67 -17.47 -13.14
N VAL A 52 -11.10 -18.69 -13.17
CA VAL A 52 -9.86 -19.03 -12.46
C VAL A 52 -8.66 -19.36 -13.37
N GLY A 53 -8.86 -19.34 -14.69
CA GLY A 53 -7.78 -19.40 -15.68
C GLY A 53 -7.32 -18.00 -16.09
N GLU A 54 -7.11 -17.78 -17.39
CA GLU A 54 -6.74 -16.46 -17.95
C GLU A 54 -7.74 -15.34 -17.56
N GLY A 55 -9.02 -15.70 -17.39
CA GLY A 55 -10.06 -14.77 -16.96
C GLY A 55 -9.90 -14.25 -15.53
N MET A 56 -8.94 -14.74 -14.73
CA MET A 56 -8.73 -14.29 -13.35
C MET A 56 -8.41 -12.79 -13.27
N GLY A 57 -7.75 -12.22 -14.28
CA GLY A 57 -7.47 -10.79 -14.37
C GLY A 57 -8.71 -9.91 -14.64
N ARG A 58 -9.87 -10.51 -14.97
CA ARG A 58 -11.10 -9.79 -15.30
C ARG A 58 -11.99 -9.57 -14.07
N THR A 59 -11.43 -8.96 -13.03
CA THR A 59 -12.25 -8.44 -11.93
C THR A 59 -13.06 -7.23 -12.39
N TRP A 60 -14.18 -6.97 -11.70
CA TRP A 60 -15.01 -5.78 -11.96
C TRP A 60 -14.28 -4.49 -11.58
N TYR A 61 -13.53 -4.53 -10.47
CA TYR A 61 -12.72 -3.40 -10.02
C TYR A 61 -11.30 -3.46 -10.61
N ALA A 62 -10.45 -2.48 -10.33
CA ALA A 62 -9.09 -2.44 -10.87
C ALA A 62 -8.24 -3.64 -10.41
N PRO A 63 -7.72 -4.50 -11.33
CA PRO A 63 -6.99 -5.72 -10.95
C PRO A 63 -5.62 -5.47 -10.30
N TRP A 64 -5.02 -4.31 -10.54
CA TRP A 64 -3.76 -3.90 -9.92
C TRP A 64 -3.91 -3.34 -8.50
N SER A 65 -5.13 -3.14 -8.01
CA SER A 65 -5.37 -2.62 -6.65
C SER A 65 -5.19 -3.72 -5.61
N SER A 66 -4.06 -3.71 -4.90
CA SER A 66 -3.62 -4.77 -3.98
C SER A 66 -3.74 -4.41 -2.50
N ALA A 67 -4.75 -3.62 -2.11
CA ALA A 67 -4.99 -3.24 -0.71
C ALA A 67 -3.92 -2.35 -0.05
N SER A 68 -3.01 -1.73 -0.81
CA SER A 68 -1.94 -0.91 -0.24
C SER A 68 -2.46 0.30 0.55
N ALA A 69 -3.61 0.87 0.16
CA ALA A 69 -4.22 1.97 0.93
C ALA A 69 -4.73 1.54 2.32
N TYR A 70 -4.92 0.24 2.55
CA TYR A 70 -5.34 -0.32 3.83
C TYR A 70 -4.15 -0.85 4.63
N ALA A 71 -3.29 -1.65 4.00
CA ALA A 71 -2.17 -2.29 4.69
C ALA A 71 -1.18 -1.25 5.25
N LEU A 72 -0.84 -0.21 4.47
CA LEU A 72 0.14 0.80 4.89
C LEU A 72 -0.30 1.54 6.16
N PRO A 73 -1.56 2.07 6.27
CA PRO A 73 -2.01 2.70 7.51
C PRO A 73 -2.28 1.71 8.66
N ILE A 74 -2.84 0.53 8.38
CA ILE A 74 -3.14 -0.48 9.43
C ILE A 74 -1.87 -0.86 10.18
N GLN A 75 -0.77 -1.10 9.47
CA GLN A 75 0.51 -1.50 10.06
C GLN A 75 1.10 -0.45 11.02
N VAL A 76 0.75 0.83 10.85
CA VAL A 76 1.18 1.92 11.73
C VAL A 76 0.13 2.33 12.75
N GLY A 77 -0.92 1.53 12.92
CA GLY A 77 -1.94 1.73 13.95
C GLY A 77 -3.03 2.75 13.57
N ALA A 78 -3.18 3.08 12.29
CA ALA A 78 -4.30 3.90 11.86
C ALA A 78 -5.63 3.18 12.09
N LYS A 79 -6.62 3.89 12.63
CA LYS A 79 -7.97 3.37 12.84
C LYS A 79 -8.69 3.15 11.51
N MET A 80 -9.29 1.97 11.34
CA MET A 80 -10.15 1.61 10.20
C MET A 80 -11.63 1.76 10.56
N THR A 81 -12.51 1.81 9.56
CA THR A 81 -13.97 1.82 9.70
C THR A 81 -14.64 1.01 8.59
#